data_AF-A0A7V8FYT1-F1
#
_entry.id   AF-A0A7V8FYT1-F1
#
_cell.length_a   1.000
_cell.length_b   1.000
_cell.length_c   1.000
_cell.angle_alpha   90.00
_cell.angle_beta   90.00
_cell.angle_gamma   90.00
#
_symmetry.space_group_name_H-M   'P 1'
#
loop_
_entity.id
_entity.type
_entity.pdbx_description
1 polymer ?
#
loop_
_entity_poly.entity_id
_entity_poly.type
_entity_poly.pdbx_seq_one_letter_code
_entity_poly.pdbx_strand_id
1 'polypeptide(L)'
;MGKMKRYWPHGVVIASLLSLTWYGVWGGMPEPVSNRLAAWVQAIGAIAAVYGAYVIGRQQMVHDQALAKDAAAAAGERLLKVVRAVVNDVYQQILDVEEVFSDTDTVTVGNLVYPSFFALGMQYDASSYGTSVRRLEAIPVFDLGSETVAANVIALQEAASRLVQWFDLASRIALGPKQKGDEHISNDQAALVIRSHIKDARQAYEAIIAEVGGAPLKEGRPFRGKI
;
A
#
# COMPACT_ATOMS: atom_id res chain seq x y z
N MET A 1 21.39 27.96 -5.01
CA MET A 1 22.63 28.18 -5.78
C MET A 1 23.53 26.95 -5.62
N GLY A 2 23.88 26.23 -6.70
CA GLY A 2 24.88 25.14 -6.52
C GLY A 2 24.93 23.97 -7.50
N LYS A 3 24.36 24.03 -8.72
CA LYS A 3 24.48 22.90 -9.70
C LYS A 3 24.77 23.32 -11.14
N MET A 4 25.52 24.40 -11.36
CA MET A 4 25.84 24.91 -12.71
C MET A 4 27.32 24.79 -13.10
N LYS A 5 28.09 23.89 -12.49
CA LYS A 5 29.53 23.74 -12.78
C LYS A 5 29.97 22.39 -13.38
N ARG A 6 29.07 21.42 -13.59
CA ARG A 6 29.47 20.05 -13.98
C ARG A 6 29.43 19.74 -15.48
N TYR A 7 28.80 20.57 -16.32
CA TYR A 7 28.73 20.39 -17.78
C TYR A 7 29.84 21.11 -18.56
N TRP A 8 30.64 21.93 -17.88
CA TRP A 8 31.64 22.81 -18.50
C TRP A 8 32.78 22.07 -19.23
N PRO A 9 33.38 20.98 -18.71
CA PRO A 9 34.49 20.35 -19.42
C PRO A 9 34.06 19.60 -20.69
N HIS A 10 32.84 19.04 -20.72
CA HIS A 10 32.36 18.28 -21.87
C HIS A 10 31.92 19.17 -23.04
N GLY A 11 31.27 20.31 -22.74
CA GLY A 11 30.90 21.31 -23.75
C GLY A 11 32.12 21.94 -24.42
N VAL A 12 33.19 22.20 -23.63
CA VAL A 12 34.45 22.74 -24.17
C VAL A 12 35.14 21.72 -25.07
N VAL A 13 35.19 20.43 -24.72
CA VAL A 13 35.83 19.40 -25.57
C VAL A 13 35.09 19.20 -26.90
N ILE A 14 33.75 19.16 -26.87
CA ILE A 14 32.94 19.04 -28.09
C ILE A 14 33.08 20.30 -28.97
N ALA A 15 33.02 21.48 -28.36
CA ALA A 15 33.23 22.75 -29.08
C ALA A 15 34.65 22.84 -29.67
N SER A 16 35.67 22.32 -28.97
CA SER A 16 37.06 22.27 -29.44
C SER A 16 37.25 21.32 -30.61
N LEU A 17 36.63 20.13 -30.57
CA LEU A 17 36.67 19.17 -31.68
C LEU A 17 35.91 19.68 -32.91
N LEU A 18 34.76 20.33 -32.71
CA LEU A 18 33.99 20.96 -33.78
C LEU A 18 34.71 22.17 -34.38
N SER A 19 35.42 22.97 -33.57
CA SER A 19 36.20 24.09 -34.08
C SER A 19 37.49 23.64 -34.79
N LEU A 20 38.16 22.58 -34.34
CA LEU A 20 39.31 21.98 -35.05
C LEU A 20 38.91 21.36 -36.40
N THR A 21 37.76 20.69 -36.47
CA THR A 21 37.22 20.15 -37.72
C THR A 21 36.73 21.26 -38.66
N TRP A 22 36.09 22.30 -38.12
CA TRP A 22 35.69 23.48 -38.90
C TRP A 22 36.90 24.23 -39.47
N TYR A 23 37.95 24.45 -38.66
CA TYR A 23 39.18 25.12 -39.10
C TYR A 23 39.97 24.30 -40.12
N GLY A 24 40.01 22.96 -39.97
CA GLY A 24 40.65 22.08 -40.94
C GLY A 24 39.93 21.99 -42.30
N VAL A 25 38.62 22.22 -42.34
CA VAL A 25 37.80 22.16 -43.56
C VAL A 25 37.68 23.52 -44.25
N TRP A 26 37.59 24.62 -43.49
CA TRP A 26 37.33 25.97 -44.05
C TRP A 26 38.49 26.97 -43.89
N GLY A 27 39.46 26.69 -43.02
CA GLY A 27 40.59 27.56 -42.71
C GLY A 27 41.87 27.20 -43.47
N GLY A 28 41.81 27.23 -44.81
CA GLY A 28 42.97 27.36 -45.71
C GLY A 28 44.28 26.65 -45.32
N MET A 29 44.32 25.31 -45.35
CA MET A 29 45.61 24.60 -45.48
C MET A 29 46.06 24.65 -46.95
N PRO A 30 47.29 25.11 -47.24
CA PRO A 30 47.85 24.99 -48.58
C PRO A 30 48.30 23.54 -48.82
N GLU A 31 47.84 22.96 -49.94
CA GLU A 31 48.20 21.65 -50.51
C GLU A 31 47.64 20.38 -49.83
N PRO A 32 47.45 19.27 -50.59
CA PRO A 32 46.52 18.20 -50.23
C PRO A 32 46.97 17.55 -48.94
N VAL A 33 46.19 17.77 -47.89
CA VAL A 33 46.34 17.12 -46.59
C VAL A 33 46.48 15.63 -46.84
N SER A 34 47.70 15.10 -46.72
CA SER A 34 47.99 13.70 -47.06
C SER A 34 46.97 12.80 -46.36
N ASN A 35 46.46 11.78 -47.06
CA ASN A 35 45.48 10.82 -46.52
C ASN A 35 45.86 10.28 -45.12
N ARG A 36 47.15 10.30 -44.76
CA ARG A 36 47.68 9.98 -43.43
C ARG A 36 47.21 10.93 -42.31
N LEU A 37 47.19 12.24 -42.53
CA LEU A 37 46.82 13.21 -41.49
C LEU A 37 45.32 13.18 -41.22
N ALA A 38 44.50 13.07 -42.27
CA ALA A 38 43.06 12.88 -42.17
C ALA A 38 42.70 11.56 -41.45
N ALA A 39 43.37 10.45 -41.80
CA ALA A 39 43.17 9.16 -41.14
C ALA A 39 43.51 9.19 -39.64
N TRP A 40 44.56 9.93 -39.25
CA TRP A 40 44.95 10.04 -37.84
C TRP A 40 43.96 10.86 -37.02
N VAL A 41 43.47 11.99 -37.55
CA VAL A 41 42.41 12.79 -36.91
C VAL A 41 41.11 12.01 -36.77
N GLN A 42 40.73 11.24 -37.80
CA GLN A 42 39.54 10.39 -37.77
C GLN A 42 39.66 9.26 -36.73
N ALA A 43 40.84 8.65 -36.61
CA ALA A 43 41.10 7.62 -35.60
C ALA A 43 41.00 8.16 -34.17
N ILE A 44 41.55 9.35 -33.90
CA ILE A 44 41.42 10.01 -32.59
C ILE A 44 39.97 10.39 -32.30
N GLY A 45 39.25 10.93 -33.29
CA GLY A 45 37.83 11.23 -33.17
C GLY A 45 36.97 10.01 -32.86
N ALA A 46 37.24 8.87 -33.50
CA ALA A 46 36.56 7.61 -33.23
C ALA A 46 36.83 7.10 -31.81
N ILE A 47 38.07 7.14 -31.33
CA ILE A 47 38.42 6.74 -29.96
C ILE A 47 37.75 7.67 -28.93
N ALA A 48 37.77 8.98 -29.17
CA ALA A 48 37.10 9.95 -28.30
C ALA A 48 35.59 9.76 -28.27
N ALA A 49 34.96 9.44 -29.41
CA ALA A 49 33.54 9.15 -29.50
C ALA A 49 33.17 7.86 -28.75
N VAL A 50 33.96 6.78 -28.90
CA VAL A 50 33.76 5.53 -28.16
C VAL A 50 33.92 5.75 -26.65
N TYR A 51 34.93 6.53 -26.23
CA TYR A 51 35.12 6.86 -24.82
C TYR A 51 33.99 7.74 -24.27
N GLY A 52 33.51 8.72 -25.04
CA GLY A 52 32.37 9.55 -24.70
C GLY A 52 31.08 8.72 -24.53
N ALA A 53 30.81 7.81 -25.46
CA ALA A 53 29.69 6.87 -25.38
C ALA A 53 29.79 5.96 -24.15
N TYR A 54 30.99 5.46 -23.83
CA TYR A 54 31.23 4.65 -22.63
C TYR A 54 30.95 5.42 -21.33
N VAL A 55 31.42 6.67 -21.22
CA VAL A 55 31.19 7.50 -20.03
C VAL A 55 29.71 7.84 -19.87
N ILE A 56 29.02 8.20 -20.95
CA ILE A 56 27.58 8.48 -20.95
C ILE A 56 26.79 7.21 -20.57
N GLY A 57 27.12 6.07 -21.16
CA GLY A 57 26.47 4.79 -20.84
C GLY A 57 26.65 4.41 -19.37
N ARG A 58 27.84 4.59 -18.79
CA ARG A 58 28.07 4.33 -17.37
C ARG A 58 27.25 5.25 -16.46
N GLN A 59 27.10 6.53 -16.83
CA GLN A 59 26.25 7.47 -16.07
C GLN A 59 24.77 7.12 -16.17
N GLN A 60 24.30 6.70 -17.35
CA GLN A 60 22.92 6.23 -17.55
C GLN A 60 22.65 4.99 -16.70
N MET A 61 23.52 3.98 -16.72
CA MET A 61 23.35 2.77 -15.91
C MET A 61 23.25 3.07 -14.40
N VAL A 62 24.07 3.99 -13.87
CA VAL A 62 24.00 4.38 -12.46
C VAL A 62 22.70 5.12 -12.16
N HIS A 63 22.24 5.97 -13.08
CA HIS A 63 21.00 6.70 -12.90
C HIS A 63 19.78 5.76 -12.95
N ASP A 64 19.76 4.82 -13.88
CA ASP A 64 18.70 3.83 -14.03
C ASP A 64 18.61 2.91 -12.80
N GLN A 65 19.76 2.51 -12.22
CA GLN A 65 19.79 1.76 -10.97
C GLN A 65 19.21 2.56 -9.79
N ALA A 66 19.53 3.86 -9.70
CA ALA A 66 18.97 4.72 -8.67
C ALA A 66 17.45 4.89 -8.84
N LEU A 67 16.99 5.14 -10.07
CA LEU A 67 15.57 5.25 -10.40
C LEU A 67 14.81 3.96 -10.11
N ALA A 68 15.41 2.79 -10.38
CA ALA A 68 14.80 1.50 -10.08
C ALA A 68 14.67 1.27 -8.56
N LYS A 69 15.68 1.65 -7.77
CA LYS A 69 15.61 1.59 -6.30
C LYS A 69 14.55 2.52 -5.74
N ASP A 70 14.49 3.76 -6.23
CA ASP A 70 13.51 4.75 -5.79
C ASP A 70 12.09 4.30 -6.16
N ALA A 71 11.90 3.75 -7.35
CA ALA A 71 10.63 3.18 -7.79
C ALA A 71 10.19 1.99 -6.92
N ALA A 72 11.11 1.10 -6.55
CA ALA A 72 10.83 -0.03 -5.66
C ALA A 72 10.45 0.44 -4.25
N ALA A 73 11.18 1.41 -3.68
CA ALA A 73 10.85 2.00 -2.39
C ALA A 73 9.47 2.69 -2.41
N ALA A 74 9.18 3.47 -3.45
CA ALA A 74 7.89 4.14 -3.62
C ALA A 74 6.74 3.13 -3.79
N ALA A 75 6.98 1.99 -4.47
CA ALA A 75 6.00 0.92 -4.59
C ALA A 75 5.72 0.26 -3.22
N GLY A 76 6.76 -0.01 -2.43
CA GLY A 76 6.61 -0.54 -1.06
C GLY A 76 5.81 0.40 -0.15
N GLU A 77 6.12 1.70 -0.16
CA GLU A 77 5.35 2.68 0.61
C GLU A 77 3.88 2.75 0.19
N ARG A 78 3.61 2.67 -1.12
CA ARG A 78 2.23 2.65 -1.63
C ARG A 78 1.48 1.42 -1.15
N LEU A 79 2.13 0.25 -1.21
CA LEU A 79 1.55 -1.00 -0.74
C LEU A 79 1.21 -0.93 0.75
N LEU A 80 2.13 -0.44 1.59
CA LEU A 80 1.89 -0.23 3.03
C LEU A 80 0.73 0.76 3.30
N LYS A 81 0.59 1.82 2.51
CA LYS A 81 -0.54 2.76 2.62
C LYS A 81 -1.87 2.10 2.28
N VAL A 82 -1.91 1.26 1.24
CA VAL A 82 -3.10 0.50 0.85
C VAL A 82 -3.48 -0.50 1.94
N VAL A 83 -2.50 -1.26 2.46
CA VAL A 83 -2.69 -2.20 3.57
C VAL A 83 -3.29 -1.49 4.78
N ARG A 84 -2.70 -0.36 5.19
CA ARG A 84 -3.23 0.45 6.28
C ARG A 84 -4.67 0.89 6.04
N ALA A 85 -5.00 1.38 4.83
CA ALA A 85 -6.34 1.83 4.52
C ALA A 85 -7.38 0.69 4.60
N VAL A 86 -7.04 -0.49 4.08
CA VAL A 86 -7.92 -1.67 4.13
C VAL A 86 -8.08 -2.18 5.56
N VAL A 87 -6.97 -2.28 6.31
CA VAL A 87 -6.97 -2.70 7.72
C VAL A 87 -7.79 -1.72 8.58
N ASN A 88 -7.64 -0.41 8.36
CA ASN A 88 -8.42 0.61 9.04
C ASN A 88 -9.93 0.52 8.72
N ASP A 89 -10.30 0.28 7.45
CA ASP A 89 -11.71 0.14 7.07
C ASP A 89 -12.38 -1.05 7.78
N VAL A 90 -11.70 -2.21 7.80
CA VAL A 90 -12.21 -3.40 8.49
C VAL A 90 -12.24 -3.18 10.00
N TYR A 91 -11.16 -2.66 10.58
CA TYR A 91 -11.09 -2.44 12.02
C TYR A 91 -12.09 -1.38 12.50
N GLN A 92 -12.38 -0.36 11.69
CA GLN A 92 -13.46 0.59 12.00
C GLN A 92 -14.80 -0.13 12.12
N GLN A 93 -15.11 -1.05 11.21
CA GLN A 93 -16.36 -1.83 11.29
C GLN A 93 -16.38 -2.72 12.54
N ILE A 94 -15.23 -3.24 12.97
CA ILE A 94 -15.09 -4.01 14.22
C ILE A 94 -15.32 -3.11 15.45
N LEU A 95 -14.79 -1.89 15.46
CA LEU A 95 -15.03 -0.91 16.53
C LEU A 95 -16.51 -0.48 16.58
N ASP A 96 -17.14 -0.30 15.44
CA ASP A 96 -18.57 0.00 15.37
C ASP A 96 -19.41 -1.15 15.98
N VAL A 97 -18.97 -2.40 15.81
CA VAL A 97 -19.59 -3.58 16.45
C VAL A 97 -19.31 -3.57 17.94
N GLU A 98 -18.10 -3.25 18.38
CA GLU A 98 -17.76 -3.16 19.80
C GLU A 98 -18.66 -2.18 20.56
N GLU A 99 -19.04 -1.07 19.93
CA GLU A 99 -19.96 -0.08 20.51
C GLU A 99 -21.37 -0.65 20.75
N VAL A 100 -21.84 -1.60 19.92
CA VAL A 100 -23.10 -2.33 20.13
C VAL A 100 -23.06 -3.17 21.43
N PHE A 101 -21.86 -3.49 21.92
CA PHE A 101 -21.63 -4.34 23.09
C PHE A 101 -20.92 -3.61 24.26
N SER A 102 -20.78 -2.28 24.26
CA SER A 102 -19.85 -1.57 25.17
C SER A 102 -20.34 -1.37 26.62
N ASP A 103 -21.63 -1.14 26.87
CA ASP A 103 -22.10 -0.69 28.20
C ASP A 103 -23.25 -1.52 28.81
N THR A 104 -24.03 -2.17 27.96
CA THR A 104 -25.11 -3.08 28.35
C THR A 104 -25.22 -4.13 27.25
N ASP A 105 -25.55 -5.38 27.56
CA ASP A 105 -25.88 -6.38 26.54
C ASP A 105 -27.23 -6.07 25.85
N THR A 106 -27.64 -4.80 25.87
CA THR A 106 -28.79 -4.22 25.23
C THR A 106 -28.44 -2.89 24.56
N VAL A 107 -29.12 -2.62 23.46
CA VAL A 107 -29.03 -1.38 22.68
C VAL A 107 -30.40 -0.70 22.67
N THR A 108 -30.42 0.61 22.89
CA THR A 108 -31.65 1.41 22.84
C THR A 108 -31.78 2.08 21.47
N VAL A 109 -32.89 1.81 20.77
CA VAL A 109 -33.22 2.43 19.49
C VAL A 109 -34.54 3.19 19.64
N GLY A 110 -34.46 4.51 19.72
CA GLY A 110 -35.61 5.34 20.09
C GLY A 110 -36.05 5.06 21.53
N ASN A 111 -37.28 4.57 21.72
CA ASN A 111 -37.84 4.22 23.04
C ASN A 111 -37.83 2.70 23.32
N LEU A 112 -37.20 1.90 22.46
CA LEU A 112 -37.19 0.44 22.54
C LEU A 112 -35.80 -0.08 22.89
N VAL A 113 -35.75 -1.06 23.79
CA VAL A 113 -34.52 -1.72 24.24
C VAL A 113 -34.46 -3.11 23.62
N TYR A 114 -33.40 -3.38 22.87
CA TYR A 114 -33.16 -4.67 22.20
C TYR A 114 -31.92 -5.35 22.79
N PRO A 115 -31.86 -6.68 22.84
CA PRO A 115 -30.60 -7.39 23.08
C PRO A 115 -29.55 -7.01 22.03
N SER A 116 -28.30 -6.78 22.43
CA SER A 116 -27.22 -6.35 21.53
C SER A 116 -27.02 -7.31 20.35
N PHE A 117 -27.17 -8.62 20.58
CA PHE A 117 -27.08 -9.61 19.51
C PHE A 117 -28.20 -9.48 18.48
N PHE A 118 -29.41 -9.09 18.90
CA PHE A 118 -30.51 -8.81 17.98
C PHE A 118 -30.29 -7.50 17.22
N ALA A 119 -29.82 -6.45 17.91
CA ALA A 119 -29.48 -5.17 17.29
C ALA A 119 -28.40 -5.32 16.20
N LEU A 120 -27.43 -6.21 16.42
CA LEU A 120 -26.40 -6.57 15.46
C LEU A 120 -27.00 -7.06 14.13
N GLY A 121 -27.96 -7.99 14.19
CA GLY A 121 -28.62 -8.56 13.01
C GLY A 121 -29.52 -7.59 12.25
N MET A 122 -29.99 -6.52 12.88
CA MET A 122 -30.77 -5.47 12.21
C MET A 122 -29.89 -4.43 11.52
N GLN A 123 -28.72 -4.14 12.07
CA GLN A 123 -27.86 -3.05 11.60
C GLN A 123 -26.81 -3.51 10.59
N TYR A 124 -26.25 -4.69 10.79
CA TYR A 124 -25.15 -5.19 9.98
C TYR A 124 -25.65 -6.10 8.88
N ASP A 125 -25.55 -5.60 7.66
CA ASP A 125 -25.62 -6.46 6.49
C ASP A 125 -24.31 -7.27 6.39
N ALA A 126 -24.41 -8.57 6.65
CA ALA A 126 -23.31 -9.52 6.51
C ALA A 126 -22.65 -9.44 5.11
N SER A 127 -23.40 -9.05 4.07
CA SER A 127 -22.88 -8.89 2.71
C SER A 127 -21.91 -7.71 2.58
N SER A 128 -22.21 -6.58 3.25
CA SER A 128 -21.36 -5.39 3.26
C SER A 128 -20.09 -5.65 4.05
N TYR A 129 -20.20 -6.23 5.25
CA TYR A 129 -19.05 -6.58 6.09
C TYR A 129 -18.16 -7.63 5.40
N GLY A 130 -18.77 -8.68 4.83
CA GLY A 130 -18.05 -9.70 4.06
C GLY A 130 -17.33 -9.14 2.83
N THR A 131 -17.75 -8.00 2.29
CA THR A 131 -17.02 -7.32 1.20
C THR A 131 -15.76 -6.64 1.70
N SER A 132 -15.78 -6.00 2.88
CA SER A 132 -14.57 -5.45 3.50
C SER A 132 -13.60 -6.55 3.93
N VAL A 133 -14.10 -7.69 4.44
CA VAL A 133 -13.27 -8.86 4.74
C VAL A 133 -12.60 -9.43 3.48
N ARG A 134 -13.33 -9.57 2.36
CA ARG A 134 -12.73 -10.00 1.08
C ARG A 134 -11.65 -9.06 0.56
N ARG A 135 -11.78 -7.75 0.81
CA ARG A 135 -10.71 -6.77 0.48
C ARG A 135 -9.47 -6.98 1.34
N LEU A 136 -9.64 -7.34 2.61
CA LEU A 136 -8.55 -7.69 3.51
C LEU A 136 -7.88 -9.00 3.06
N GLU A 137 -8.65 -10.00 2.65
CA GLU A 137 -8.15 -11.28 2.10
C GLU A 137 -7.40 -11.09 0.77
N ALA A 138 -7.74 -10.06 0.00
CA ALA A 138 -7.05 -9.73 -1.25
C ALA A 138 -5.68 -9.06 -1.04
N ILE A 139 -5.27 -8.77 0.20
CA ILE A 139 -3.93 -8.24 0.47
C ILE A 139 -2.88 -9.31 0.13
N PRO A 140 -1.91 -9.01 -0.76
CA PRO A 140 -0.84 -9.95 -1.07
C PRO A 140 0.15 -10.02 0.10
N VAL A 141 -0.13 -10.90 1.07
CA VAL A 141 0.64 -10.99 2.32
C VAL A 141 2.13 -11.29 2.10
N PHE A 142 2.47 -11.97 1.00
CA PHE A 142 3.84 -12.29 0.61
C PHE A 142 4.64 -11.06 0.16
N ASP A 143 3.97 -10.01 -0.33
CA ASP A 143 4.60 -8.80 -0.84
C ASP A 143 4.80 -7.73 0.25
N LEU A 144 4.39 -8.00 1.49
CA LEU A 144 4.46 -7.05 2.60
C LEU A 144 5.88 -6.81 3.12
N GLY A 145 6.82 -7.72 2.86
CA GLY A 145 8.22 -7.61 3.28
C GLY A 145 8.45 -7.68 4.80
N SER A 146 7.41 -7.88 5.62
CA SER A 146 7.48 -8.13 7.07
C SER A 146 6.66 -9.37 7.41
N GLU A 147 7.32 -10.37 8.00
CA GLU A 147 6.68 -11.59 8.51
C GLU A 147 5.65 -11.25 9.61
N THR A 148 5.98 -10.30 10.49
CA THR A 148 5.09 -9.85 11.55
C THR A 148 3.83 -9.19 10.98
N VAL A 149 3.95 -8.30 9.99
CA VAL A 149 2.77 -7.67 9.37
C VAL A 149 1.93 -8.74 8.66
N ALA A 150 2.55 -9.66 7.92
CA ALA A 150 1.84 -10.74 7.24
C ALA A 150 1.05 -11.62 8.22
N ALA A 151 1.69 -12.07 9.31
CA ALA A 151 1.05 -12.89 10.33
C ALA A 151 -0.14 -12.18 10.99
N ASN A 152 0.01 -10.89 11.32
CA ASN A 152 -1.08 -10.13 11.94
C ASN A 152 -2.19 -9.79 10.95
N VAL A 153 -1.91 -9.57 9.66
CA VAL A 153 -2.95 -9.42 8.64
C VAL A 153 -3.78 -10.70 8.54
N ILE A 154 -3.15 -11.88 8.57
CA ILE A 154 -3.86 -13.17 8.60
C ILE A 154 -4.70 -13.32 9.87
N ALA A 155 -4.14 -12.99 11.04
CA ALA A 155 -4.88 -13.04 12.30
C ALA A 155 -6.12 -12.12 12.28
N LEU A 156 -5.99 -10.92 11.70
CA LEU A 156 -7.10 -10.00 11.52
C LEU A 156 -8.15 -10.55 10.53
N GLN A 157 -7.72 -11.18 9.44
CA GLN A 157 -8.61 -11.85 8.49
C GLN A 157 -9.41 -12.96 9.19
N GLU A 158 -8.76 -13.81 9.98
CA GLU A 158 -9.43 -14.88 10.72
C GLU A 158 -10.46 -14.34 11.72
N ALA A 159 -10.08 -13.33 12.51
CA ALA A 159 -10.97 -12.71 13.48
C ALA A 159 -12.19 -12.06 12.80
N ALA A 160 -11.97 -11.33 11.71
CA ALA A 160 -13.03 -10.70 10.94
C ALA A 160 -13.95 -11.74 10.26
N SER A 161 -13.40 -12.80 9.68
CA SER A 161 -14.19 -13.90 9.08
C SER A 161 -15.04 -14.64 10.10
N ARG A 162 -14.57 -14.79 11.35
CA ARG A 162 -15.39 -15.33 12.44
C ARG A 162 -16.55 -14.38 12.78
N LEU A 163 -16.32 -13.07 12.80
CA LEU A 163 -17.39 -12.08 13.02
C LEU A 163 -18.46 -12.11 11.92
N VAL A 164 -18.09 -12.35 10.66
CA VAL A 164 -19.08 -12.54 9.56
C VAL A 164 -20.09 -13.65 9.90
N GLN A 165 -19.61 -14.78 10.44
CA GLN A 165 -20.48 -15.92 10.78
C GLN A 165 -21.47 -15.54 11.87
N TRP A 166 -21.04 -14.74 12.85
CA TRP A 166 -21.91 -14.21 13.90
C TRP A 166 -22.92 -13.20 13.37
N PHE A 167 -22.58 -12.39 12.36
CA PHE A 167 -23.53 -11.47 11.74
C PHE A 167 -24.58 -12.20 10.90
N ASP A 168 -24.20 -13.24 10.17
CA ASP A 168 -25.16 -14.07 9.43
C ASP A 168 -26.14 -14.76 10.40
N LEU A 169 -25.62 -15.31 11.50
CA LEU A 169 -26.44 -15.91 12.55
C LEU A 169 -27.37 -14.89 13.22
N ALA A 170 -26.84 -13.72 13.60
CA ALA A 170 -27.64 -12.64 14.20
C ALA A 170 -28.76 -12.17 13.25
N SER A 171 -28.43 -12.02 11.96
CA SER A 171 -29.40 -11.61 10.92
C SER A 171 -30.50 -12.65 10.73
N ARG A 172 -30.15 -13.95 10.73
CA ARG A 172 -31.13 -15.04 10.64
C ARG A 172 -32.08 -15.07 11.83
N ILE A 173 -31.55 -14.88 13.04
CA ILE A 173 -32.36 -14.85 14.27
C ILE A 173 -33.23 -13.59 14.33
N ALA A 174 -32.73 -12.45 13.85
CA ALA A 174 -33.46 -11.18 13.90
C ALA A 174 -34.53 -11.03 12.82
N LEU A 175 -34.23 -11.47 11.59
CA LEU A 175 -35.03 -11.18 10.39
C LEU A 175 -35.53 -12.43 9.65
N GLY A 176 -34.99 -13.61 9.96
CA GLY A 176 -35.28 -14.86 9.26
C GLY A 176 -36.40 -15.70 9.89
N PRO A 177 -36.97 -16.65 9.13
CA PRO A 177 -37.87 -17.65 9.70
C PRO A 177 -37.09 -18.56 10.64
N LYS A 178 -37.51 -18.65 11.91
CA LYS A 178 -36.88 -19.51 12.94
C LYS A 178 -36.71 -20.94 12.41
N GLN A 179 -35.48 -21.39 12.22
CA GLN A 179 -35.18 -22.75 11.83
C GLN A 179 -35.02 -23.65 13.07
N LYS A 180 -35.31 -24.94 12.89
CA LYS A 180 -35.19 -25.95 13.94
C LYS A 180 -33.70 -26.16 14.24
N GLY A 181 -33.21 -25.59 15.34
CA GLY A 181 -31.79 -25.59 15.71
C GLY A 181 -31.22 -24.21 16.04
N ASP A 182 -31.95 -23.13 15.73
CA ASP A 182 -31.58 -21.75 16.10
C ASP A 182 -31.79 -21.48 17.60
N GLU A 183 -32.42 -22.42 18.31
CA GLU A 183 -32.67 -22.35 19.74
C GLU A 183 -31.43 -22.77 20.53
N HIS A 184 -30.73 -21.79 21.10
CA HIS A 184 -30.09 -21.79 22.45
C HIS A 184 -28.84 -20.90 22.56
N ILE A 185 -28.56 -20.01 21.62
CA ILE A 185 -27.50 -19.01 21.86
C ILE A 185 -28.08 -17.88 22.69
N SER A 186 -27.69 -17.82 23.97
CA SER A 186 -28.05 -16.67 24.80
C SER A 186 -27.30 -15.43 24.33
N ASN A 187 -27.92 -14.25 24.50
CA ASN A 187 -27.31 -12.98 24.17
C ASN A 187 -25.95 -12.79 24.88
N ASP A 188 -25.84 -13.23 26.14
CA ASP A 188 -24.61 -13.17 26.94
C ASP A 188 -23.50 -14.07 26.37
N GLN A 189 -23.86 -15.28 25.90
CA GLN A 189 -22.92 -16.19 25.23
C GLN A 189 -22.41 -15.60 23.92
N ALA A 190 -23.31 -15.05 23.09
CA ALA A 190 -22.94 -14.39 21.86
C ALA A 190 -22.05 -13.16 22.12
N ALA A 191 -22.41 -12.31 23.08
CA ALA A 191 -21.64 -11.13 23.46
C ALA A 191 -20.23 -11.50 23.93
N LEU A 192 -20.08 -12.56 24.74
CA LEU A 192 -18.78 -13.01 25.22
C LEU A 192 -17.87 -13.49 24.09
N VAL A 193 -18.42 -14.28 23.15
CA VAL A 193 -17.64 -14.77 21.99
C VAL A 193 -17.28 -13.63 21.04
N ILE A 194 -18.23 -12.73 20.73
CA ILE A 194 -17.99 -11.57 19.87
C ILE A 194 -16.92 -10.66 20.47
N ARG A 195 -17.01 -10.34 21.78
CA ARG A 195 -15.97 -9.55 22.49
C ARG A 195 -14.60 -10.23 22.44
N SER A 196 -14.54 -11.56 22.52
CA SER A 196 -13.26 -12.29 22.35
C SER A 196 -12.68 -12.07 20.95
N HIS A 197 -13.49 -12.19 19.90
CA HIS A 197 -13.02 -11.98 18.52
C HIS A 197 -12.64 -10.51 18.25
N ILE A 198 -13.35 -9.55 18.85
CA ILE A 198 -12.99 -8.12 18.79
C ILE A 198 -11.62 -7.89 19.45
N LYS A 199 -11.37 -8.51 20.61
CA LYS A 199 -10.08 -8.43 21.30
C LYS A 199 -8.94 -9.01 20.45
N ASP A 200 -9.15 -10.18 19.84
CA ASP A 200 -8.18 -10.80 18.94
C ASP A 200 -7.89 -9.89 17.73
N ALA A 201 -8.92 -9.32 17.13
CA ALA A 201 -8.80 -8.37 16.02
C ALA A 201 -8.06 -7.09 16.43
N ARG A 202 -8.33 -6.55 17.62
CA ARG A 202 -7.63 -5.37 18.15
C ARG A 202 -6.13 -5.62 18.31
N GLN A 203 -5.75 -6.76 18.88
CA GLN A 203 -4.33 -7.11 19.05
C GLN A 203 -3.61 -7.17 17.70
N ALA A 204 -4.23 -7.84 16.71
CA ALA A 204 -3.69 -7.91 15.36
C ALA A 204 -3.59 -6.53 14.69
N TYR A 205 -4.63 -5.70 14.82
CA TYR A 205 -4.65 -4.34 14.29
C TYR A 205 -3.54 -3.46 14.88
N GLU A 206 -3.41 -3.45 16.20
CA GLU A 206 -2.40 -2.64 16.89
C GLU A 206 -0.98 -3.03 16.47
N ALA A 207 -0.72 -4.33 16.32
CA ALA A 207 0.57 -4.83 15.83
C ALA A 207 0.84 -4.39 14.38
N ILE A 208 -0.17 -4.43 13.50
CA ILE A 208 -0.04 -3.94 12.10
C ILE A 208 0.28 -2.45 12.10
N ILE A 209 -0.48 -1.63 12.83
CA ILE A 209 -0.29 -0.17 12.83
C ILE A 209 1.03 0.26 13.49
N ALA A 210 1.51 -0.49 14.48
CA ALA A 210 2.82 -0.25 15.08
C ALA A 210 3.97 -0.40 14.04
N GLU A 211 3.87 -1.37 13.13
CA GLU A 211 4.90 -1.60 12.10
C GLU A 211 4.69 -0.76 10.84
N VAL A 212 3.45 -0.69 10.34
CA VAL A 212 3.10 0.05 9.12
C VAL A 212 3.09 1.56 9.39
N GLY A 213 3.00 1.98 10.66
CA GLY A 213 2.84 3.35 11.12
C GLY A 213 1.41 3.88 10.96
N GLY A 214 1.10 5.01 11.59
CA GLY A 214 -0.21 5.67 11.51
C GLY A 214 -0.81 5.96 12.89
N ALA A 215 -1.91 6.71 12.91
CA ALA A 215 -2.69 6.92 14.13
C ALA A 215 -3.64 5.74 14.33
N PRO A 216 -3.61 5.06 15.50
CA PRO A 216 -4.55 3.97 15.77
C PRO A 216 -5.97 4.51 15.93
N LEU A 217 -6.95 3.77 15.39
CA LEU A 217 -8.36 4.02 15.65
C LEU A 217 -8.68 3.55 17.07
N LYS A 218 -9.50 4.33 17.79
CA LYS A 218 -9.81 4.10 19.20
C LYS A 218 -11.29 3.91 19.50
N GLU A 219 -12.16 4.43 18.65
CA GLU A 219 -13.60 4.52 18.91
C GLU A 219 -14.40 4.12 17.68
N GLY A 220 -15.52 3.42 17.94
CA GLY A 220 -16.53 3.09 16.94
C GLY A 220 -17.32 4.32 16.51
N ARG A 221 -18.06 4.17 15.41
CA ARG A 221 -19.07 5.14 14.99
C ARG A 221 -20.37 4.85 15.72
N PRO A 222 -21.04 5.89 16.24
CA PRO A 222 -22.23 5.72 17.06
C PRO A 222 -23.33 4.95 16.36
N PHE A 223 -24.03 4.12 17.14
CA PHE A 223 -25.20 3.37 16.69
C PHE A 223 -26.22 4.32 16.03
N ARG A 224 -26.36 4.21 14.71
CA ARG A 224 -27.38 4.91 13.93
C ARG A 224 -28.32 3.85 13.36
N GLY A 225 -29.31 3.45 14.16
CA GLY A 225 -30.36 2.55 13.70
C GLY A 225 -30.95 3.08 12.40
N LYS A 226 -30.86 2.29 11.32
CA LYS A 226 -31.70 2.51 10.14
C LYS A 226 -33.06 1.94 10.49
N ILE A 227 -33.98 2.80 10.89
CA ILE A 227 -35.41 2.46 10.99
C ILE A 227 -35.96 2.41 9.57
#